data_AF-A0A7S3D6S2-F1
#
_entry.id   AF-A0A7S3D6S2-F1
#
_cell.length_a   1.000
_cell.length_b   1.000
_cell.length_c   1.000
_cell.angle_alpha   90.00
_cell.angle_beta   90.00
_cell.angle_gamma   90.00
#
_symmetry.space_group_name_H-M   'P 1'
#
loop_
_entity.id
_entity.type
_entity.pdbx_description
1 polymer ?
#
loop_
_entity_poly.entity_id
_entity_poly.type
_entity_poly.pdbx_seq_one_letter_code
_entity_poly.pdbx_strand_id
1 'polypeptide(L)'
;MDSKQDEPKIQPSLHLKLPDLFWSRVPSLDTRAHFVLDSAREGANFKKTVSLTVHNESFSTEELLINGKELPFVREGDVIELVPLDGKADGSRVALVKQSSLSSLKGVQCISISKQLADLFAVKPREEATVQLIRPDQVRTSIVTLSFRDQFLSRSDLFRLQGLLVGQCLYQGQSLFIDGMRLRVKEICDEREGYVERRKCGVVFPSSRLAFRSNSARVFWLLEVSLELSFFNSSVGSLLFFLCTVVSFFALLQWLRR
;
A
#
# COMPACT_ATOMS: atom_id res chain seq x y z
N MET A 1 -17.63 -44.17 57.01
CA MET A 1 -16.57 -43.42 56.31
C MET A 1 -17.13 -43.09 54.94
N ASP A 2 -17.67 -41.89 54.78
CA ASP A 2 -18.06 -41.34 53.47
C ASP A 2 -17.65 -39.87 53.45
N SER A 3 -16.47 -39.63 52.86
CA SER A 3 -15.90 -38.31 52.67
C SER A 3 -16.49 -37.69 51.40
N LYS A 4 -17.43 -36.75 51.55
CA LYS A 4 -17.83 -35.85 50.46
C LYS A 4 -16.69 -34.88 50.16
N GLN A 5 -16.16 -34.93 48.94
CA GLN A 5 -15.28 -33.90 48.39
C GLN A 5 -16.15 -32.71 47.91
N ASP A 6 -15.88 -31.52 48.44
CA ASP A 6 -16.45 -30.26 47.96
C ASP A 6 -15.63 -29.74 46.77
N GLU A 7 -16.25 -29.62 45.59
CA GLU A 7 -15.67 -28.93 44.43
C GLU A 7 -15.74 -27.40 44.61
N PRO A 8 -14.68 -26.63 44.31
CA PRO A 8 -14.72 -25.18 44.36
C PRO A 8 -15.53 -24.60 43.19
N LYS A 9 -16.60 -23.87 43.51
CA LYS A 9 -17.37 -23.06 42.53
C LYS A 9 -16.46 -22.01 41.88
N ILE A 10 -16.15 -22.22 40.61
CA ILE A 10 -15.47 -21.24 39.76
C ILE A 10 -16.43 -20.07 39.50
N GLN A 11 -16.05 -18.86 39.90
CA GLN A 11 -16.79 -17.64 39.57
C GLN A 11 -16.75 -17.39 38.05
N PRO A 12 -17.87 -17.01 37.41
CA PRO A 12 -17.88 -16.71 35.99
C PRO A 12 -16.99 -15.49 35.71
N SER A 13 -16.17 -15.63 34.67
CA SER A 13 -15.22 -14.64 34.19
C SER A 13 -15.83 -13.24 34.09
N LEU A 14 -15.06 -12.24 34.55
CA LEU A 14 -15.33 -10.82 34.33
C LEU A 14 -15.55 -10.56 32.84
N HIS A 15 -16.81 -10.48 32.41
CA HIS A 15 -17.18 -9.93 31.12
C HIS A 15 -16.77 -8.44 31.13
N LEU A 16 -15.59 -8.15 30.59
CA LEU A 16 -15.17 -6.80 30.22
C LEU A 16 -16.17 -6.27 29.19
N LYS A 17 -17.20 -5.58 29.68
CA LYS A 17 -18.08 -4.76 28.84
C LYS A 17 -17.24 -3.60 28.32
N LEU A 18 -16.70 -3.74 27.12
CA LEU A 18 -16.14 -2.63 26.37
C LEU A 18 -17.23 -1.54 26.26
N PRO A 19 -16.95 -0.27 26.61
CA PRO A 19 -17.93 0.80 26.49
C PRO A 19 -18.42 0.90 25.05
N ASP A 20 -19.71 1.15 24.82
CA ASP A 20 -20.30 1.30 23.48
C ASP A 20 -19.61 2.39 22.64
N LEU A 21 -18.94 3.34 23.30
CA LEU A 21 -18.07 4.36 22.72
C LEU A 21 -16.82 3.81 22.00
N PHE A 22 -16.42 2.58 22.31
CA PHE A 22 -15.31 1.90 21.63
C PHE A 22 -15.69 1.62 20.17
N TRP A 23 -16.90 1.10 19.95
CA TRP A 23 -17.43 0.80 18.60
C TRP A 23 -17.80 2.06 17.83
N SER A 24 -18.22 3.14 18.50
CA SER A 24 -18.54 4.40 17.83
C SER A 24 -17.32 5.19 17.32
N ARG A 25 -16.10 4.85 17.80
CA ARG A 25 -14.82 5.45 17.35
C ARG A 25 -14.07 4.58 16.36
N VAL A 26 -14.47 3.34 16.18
CA VAL A 26 -14.03 2.53 15.03
C VAL A 26 -14.74 3.14 13.83
N PRO A 27 -14.03 3.65 12.80
CA PRO A 27 -14.66 4.01 11.54
C PRO A 27 -15.52 2.81 11.17
N SER A 28 -16.84 2.99 11.08
CA SER A 28 -17.73 1.88 10.82
C SER A 28 -17.17 1.13 9.63
N LEU A 29 -16.88 -0.16 9.81
CA LEU A 29 -16.57 -1.07 8.71
C LEU A 29 -17.79 -1.25 7.78
N ASP A 30 -18.78 -0.36 7.84
CA ASP A 30 -19.71 -0.08 6.76
C ASP A 30 -18.90 0.46 5.59
N THR A 31 -18.33 -0.50 4.89
CA THR A 31 -17.40 -0.36 3.80
C THR A 31 -18.14 0.03 2.50
N ARG A 32 -19.26 0.73 2.66
CA ARG A 32 -20.13 1.24 1.59
C ARG A 32 -19.75 2.65 1.15
N ALA A 33 -18.76 3.27 1.79
CA ALA A 33 -18.27 4.57 1.41
C ALA A 33 -17.39 4.47 0.13
N HIS A 34 -18.04 4.73 -1.02
CA HIS A 34 -17.46 5.36 -2.23
C HIS A 34 -16.73 4.50 -3.28
N PHE A 35 -17.18 3.28 -3.56
CA PHE A 35 -16.94 2.66 -4.87
C PHE A 35 -18.27 2.48 -5.63
N VAL A 36 -18.98 3.59 -5.82
CA VAL A 36 -20.14 3.62 -6.72
C VAL A 36 -19.67 4.31 -7.99
N LEU A 37 -19.06 3.54 -8.89
CA LEU A 37 -19.27 3.85 -10.29
C LEU A 37 -20.71 3.42 -10.54
N ASP A 38 -21.62 4.39 -10.58
CA ASP A 38 -23.05 4.17 -10.82
C ASP A 38 -23.18 3.13 -11.94
N SER A 39 -23.83 1.99 -11.67
CA SER A 39 -24.09 0.94 -12.67
C SER A 39 -24.80 1.50 -13.91
N ALA A 40 -25.41 2.69 -13.80
CA ALA A 40 -26.03 3.47 -14.87
C ALA A 40 -25.03 4.10 -15.87
N ARG A 41 -23.71 4.12 -15.59
CA ARG A 41 -22.67 4.58 -16.53
C ARG A 41 -22.04 3.44 -17.34
N GLU A 42 -22.56 2.23 -17.20
CA GLU A 42 -22.12 1.07 -17.97
C GLU A 42 -22.43 1.25 -19.46
N GLY A 43 -21.38 1.21 -20.31
CA GLY A 43 -21.50 1.18 -21.77
C GLY A 43 -21.08 2.45 -22.53
N ALA A 44 -20.82 3.57 -21.84
CA ALA A 44 -20.28 4.76 -22.50
C ALA A 44 -18.74 4.73 -22.52
N ASN A 45 -18.17 4.84 -23.71
CA ASN A 45 -16.73 4.84 -23.92
C ASN A 45 -16.16 6.23 -23.55
N PHE A 46 -15.96 6.49 -22.27
CA PHE A 46 -15.42 7.75 -21.75
C PHE A 46 -13.91 7.82 -21.96
N LYS A 47 -13.50 7.98 -23.23
CA LYS A 47 -12.11 8.02 -23.67
C LYS A 47 -11.82 9.37 -24.33
N LYS A 48 -10.77 10.06 -23.89
CA LYS A 48 -10.33 11.33 -24.50
C LYS A 48 -8.82 11.41 -24.56
N THR A 49 -8.26 11.80 -25.70
CA THR A 49 -6.83 12.11 -25.82
C THR A 49 -6.56 13.52 -25.34
N VAL A 50 -5.56 13.67 -24.48
CA VAL A 50 -5.21 14.94 -23.83
C VAL A 50 -3.70 15.07 -23.74
N SER A 51 -3.18 16.31 -23.82
CA SER A 51 -1.78 16.58 -23.56
C SER A 51 -1.53 16.66 -22.05
N LEU A 52 -0.56 15.89 -21.56
CA LEU A 52 -0.24 15.83 -20.15
C LEU A 52 0.73 16.94 -19.75
N THR A 53 0.49 17.57 -18.61
CA THR A 53 1.48 18.44 -17.96
C THR A 53 2.00 17.76 -16.70
N VAL A 54 3.23 18.08 -16.32
CA VAL A 54 3.84 17.57 -15.09
C VAL A 54 4.07 18.75 -14.15
N HIS A 55 3.58 18.64 -12.92
CA HIS A 55 3.76 19.66 -11.89
C HIS A 55 4.63 19.15 -10.73
N ASN A 56 5.28 20.10 -10.06
CA ASN A 56 6.05 19.84 -8.85
C ASN A 56 5.18 20.09 -7.61
N GLU A 57 5.63 19.61 -6.45
CA GLU A 57 4.99 19.83 -5.15
C GLU A 57 4.79 21.33 -4.82
N SER A 58 5.60 22.23 -5.40
CA SER A 58 5.46 23.68 -5.26
C SER A 58 4.19 24.24 -5.92
N PHE A 59 3.63 23.54 -6.91
CA PHE A 59 2.41 23.97 -7.62
C PHE A 59 1.16 23.38 -6.96
N SER A 60 1.20 22.09 -6.63
CA SER A 60 0.13 21.40 -5.92
C SER A 60 0.69 20.20 -5.17
N THR A 61 0.07 19.89 -4.03
CA THR A 61 0.31 18.67 -3.26
C THR A 61 -0.51 17.49 -3.76
N GLU A 62 -1.51 17.73 -4.61
CA GLU A 62 -2.35 16.68 -5.17
C GLU A 62 -1.62 15.93 -6.28
N GLU A 63 -1.98 14.67 -6.49
CA GLU A 63 -1.26 13.80 -7.43
C GLU A 63 -1.72 13.96 -8.87
N LEU A 64 -3.00 14.32 -9.05
CA LEU A 64 -3.61 14.59 -10.35
C LEU A 64 -4.55 15.78 -10.24
N LEU A 65 -4.36 16.75 -11.15
CA LEU A 65 -5.23 17.90 -11.33
C LEU A 65 -5.92 17.79 -12.67
N ILE A 66 -7.23 17.96 -12.67
CA ILE A 66 -8.06 17.87 -13.87
C ILE A 66 -8.88 19.13 -14.03
N ASN A 67 -8.83 19.71 -15.22
CA ASN A 67 -9.74 20.79 -15.58
C ASN A 67 -11.13 20.22 -15.87
N GLY A 68 -12.08 20.41 -14.94
CA GLY A 68 -13.45 19.89 -15.05
C GLY A 68 -14.20 20.35 -16.32
N LYS A 69 -13.80 21.46 -16.94
CA LYS A 69 -14.37 21.91 -18.24
C LYS A 69 -14.00 20.99 -19.40
N GLU A 70 -12.84 20.34 -19.32
CA GLU A 70 -12.33 19.50 -20.40
C GLU A 70 -12.75 18.05 -20.29
N LEU A 71 -13.02 17.59 -19.07
CA LEU A 71 -13.42 16.23 -18.76
C LEU A 71 -14.70 16.24 -17.91
N PRO A 72 -15.84 16.70 -18.46
CA PRO A 72 -17.11 16.82 -17.71
C PRO A 72 -17.68 15.46 -17.28
N PHE A 73 -17.17 14.36 -17.83
CA PHE A 73 -17.58 13.01 -17.46
C PHE A 73 -16.89 12.49 -16.19
N VAL A 74 -15.81 13.12 -15.73
CA VAL A 74 -15.08 12.68 -14.55
C VAL A 74 -15.62 13.39 -13.31
N ARG A 75 -15.90 12.62 -12.25
CA ARG A 75 -16.33 13.13 -10.94
C ARG A 75 -15.26 12.88 -9.89
N GLU A 76 -15.30 13.64 -8.80
CA GLU A 76 -14.45 13.37 -7.64
C GLU A 76 -14.68 11.94 -7.13
N GLY A 77 -13.58 11.23 -6.86
CA GLY A 77 -13.60 9.82 -6.45
C GLY A 77 -13.57 8.81 -7.61
N ASP A 78 -13.74 9.23 -8.86
CA ASP A 78 -13.59 8.34 -10.02
C ASP A 78 -12.13 7.89 -10.18
N VAL A 79 -11.95 6.67 -10.68
CA VAL A 79 -10.63 6.08 -10.99
C VAL A 79 -10.37 6.23 -12.47
N ILE A 80 -9.29 6.93 -12.79
CA ILE A 80 -8.95 7.27 -14.16
C ILE A 80 -7.67 6.56 -14.54
N GLU A 81 -7.68 5.95 -15.72
CA GLU A 81 -6.50 5.38 -16.33
C GLU A 81 -5.91 6.35 -17.35
N LEU A 82 -4.61 6.61 -17.24
CA LEU A 82 -3.86 7.39 -18.22
C LEU A 82 -2.91 6.45 -18.96
N VAL A 83 -3.06 6.39 -20.27
CA VAL A 83 -2.25 5.56 -21.17
C VAL A 83 -1.53 6.47 -22.18
N PRO A 84 -0.21 6.69 -22.04
CA PRO A 84 0.56 7.48 -23.01
C PRO A 84 0.50 6.88 -24.42
N LEU A 85 0.29 7.71 -25.44
CA LEU A 85 0.13 7.27 -26.83
C LEU A 85 1.42 6.74 -27.46
N ASP A 86 2.58 7.27 -27.05
CA ASP A 86 3.90 6.84 -27.53
C ASP A 86 4.36 5.50 -26.91
N GLY A 87 3.58 4.94 -25.97
CA GLY A 87 3.91 3.70 -25.29
C GLY A 87 3.54 2.46 -26.10
N LYS A 88 4.51 1.56 -26.33
CA LYS A 88 4.21 0.13 -26.52
C LYS A 88 3.22 -0.32 -25.44
N ALA A 89 2.28 -1.18 -25.82
CA ALA A 89 1.17 -1.71 -25.03
C ALA A 89 1.60 -2.60 -23.83
N ASP A 90 2.62 -2.19 -23.08
CA ASP A 90 2.93 -2.74 -21.78
C ASP A 90 2.06 -2.00 -20.77
N GLY A 91 1.20 -2.73 -20.03
CA GLY A 91 0.38 -2.22 -18.91
C GLY A 91 1.18 -1.58 -17.75
N SER A 92 2.48 -1.35 -17.95
CA SER A 92 3.47 -0.73 -17.07
C SER A 92 3.41 0.82 -17.08
N ARG A 93 2.70 1.45 -18.02
CA ARG A 93 2.54 2.93 -18.12
C ARG A 93 1.13 3.42 -17.78
N VAL A 94 0.39 2.65 -16.98
CA VAL A 94 -0.97 2.97 -16.55
C VAL A 94 -0.94 3.74 -15.23
N ALA A 95 -1.15 5.06 -15.28
CA ALA A 95 -1.38 5.83 -14.07
C ALA A 95 -2.84 5.72 -13.63
N LEU A 96 -3.05 5.37 -12.36
CA LEU A 96 -4.36 5.37 -11.74
C LEU A 96 -4.36 6.42 -10.64
N VAL A 97 -5.25 7.39 -10.77
CA VAL A 97 -5.39 8.41 -9.75
C VAL A 97 -6.87 8.59 -9.44
N LYS A 98 -7.16 8.61 -8.14
CA LYS A 98 -8.46 9.00 -7.64
C LYS A 98 -8.51 10.52 -7.67
N GLN A 99 -9.48 11.09 -8.36
CA GLN A 99 -9.62 12.54 -8.38
C GLN A 99 -9.98 13.06 -6.99
N SER A 100 -9.08 13.83 -6.37
CA SER A 100 -9.25 14.37 -5.01
C SER A 100 -9.88 15.77 -5.00
N SER A 101 -9.66 16.58 -6.03
CA SER A 101 -10.34 17.87 -6.20
C SER A 101 -10.56 18.24 -7.68
N LEU A 102 -11.72 18.83 -7.98
CA LEU A 102 -11.99 19.54 -9.23
C LEU A 102 -11.46 20.98 -9.16
N SER A 103 -10.17 21.19 -8.91
CA SER A 103 -9.60 22.53 -8.96
C SER A 103 -9.42 23.00 -10.41
N SER A 104 -9.97 24.17 -10.73
CA SER A 104 -9.83 24.77 -12.05
C SER A 104 -8.38 25.20 -12.28
N LEU A 105 -7.64 24.42 -13.08
CA LEU A 105 -6.33 24.80 -13.59
C LEU A 105 -6.44 26.14 -14.33
N LYS A 106 -5.53 27.08 -14.05
CA LYS A 106 -5.46 28.35 -14.78
C LYS A 106 -4.87 28.09 -16.19
N GLY A 107 -5.63 28.37 -17.24
CA GLY A 107 -5.17 28.34 -18.64
C GLY A 107 -5.62 27.12 -19.45
N VAL A 108 -4.83 26.77 -20.49
CA VAL A 108 -5.08 25.69 -21.48
C VAL A 108 -4.65 24.31 -20.96
N GLN A 109 -4.28 24.19 -19.69
CA GLN A 109 -3.81 22.93 -19.13
C GLN A 109 -5.01 22.06 -18.75
N CYS A 110 -5.15 20.95 -19.46
CA CYS A 110 -6.26 20.03 -19.33
C CYS A 110 -6.09 19.10 -18.12
N ILE A 111 -4.87 18.55 -17.98
CA ILE A 111 -4.50 17.55 -16.97
C ILE A 111 -3.07 17.79 -16.51
N SER A 112 -2.83 17.76 -15.20
CA SER A 112 -1.51 17.85 -14.60
C SER A 112 -1.24 16.71 -13.64
N ILE A 113 -0.12 16.02 -13.82
CA ILE A 113 0.32 14.87 -13.01
C ILE A 113 1.50 15.30 -12.14
N SER A 114 1.57 14.79 -10.90
CA SER A 114 2.73 15.03 -10.04
C SER A 114 4.00 14.43 -10.63
N LYS A 115 5.14 15.07 -10.39
CA LYS A 115 6.44 14.60 -10.86
C LYS A 115 6.76 13.16 -10.42
N GLN A 116 6.45 12.81 -9.17
CA GLN A 116 6.71 11.46 -8.63
C GLN A 116 5.98 10.39 -9.44
N LEU A 117 4.73 10.66 -9.83
CA LEU A 117 3.90 9.76 -10.58
C LEU A 117 4.31 9.70 -12.06
N ALA A 118 4.67 10.85 -12.65
CA ALA A 118 5.24 10.92 -13.99
C ALA A 118 6.53 10.09 -14.10
N ASP A 119 7.43 10.17 -13.12
CA ASP A 119 8.67 9.40 -13.09
C ASP A 119 8.40 7.88 -12.98
N LEU A 120 7.41 7.45 -12.18
CA LEU A 120 7.04 6.03 -12.01
C LEU A 120 6.51 5.38 -13.30
N PHE A 121 5.70 6.13 -14.06
CA PHE A 121 5.13 5.69 -15.34
C PHE A 121 5.97 6.12 -16.55
N ALA A 122 7.12 6.73 -16.31
CA ALA A 122 8.04 7.27 -17.29
C ALA A 122 7.40 8.27 -18.27
N VAL A 123 6.37 9.02 -17.83
CA VAL A 123 5.62 9.98 -18.64
C VAL A 123 6.40 11.27 -18.79
N LYS A 124 6.52 11.77 -20.03
CA LYS A 124 7.20 13.04 -20.32
C LYS A 124 6.22 14.21 -20.28
N PRO A 125 6.67 15.41 -19.91
CA PRO A 125 5.85 16.62 -20.05
C PRO A 125 5.44 16.84 -21.50
N ARG A 126 4.17 17.20 -21.73
CA ARG A 126 3.53 17.41 -23.04
C ARG A 126 3.41 16.15 -23.91
N GLU A 127 3.66 14.96 -23.35
CA GLU A 127 3.30 13.70 -24.01
C GLU A 127 1.77 13.61 -24.11
N GLU A 128 1.27 13.15 -25.25
CA GLU A 128 -0.17 12.89 -25.40
C GLU A 128 -0.52 11.56 -24.75
N ALA A 129 -1.59 11.56 -23.97
CA ALA A 129 -2.11 10.35 -23.35
C ALA A 129 -3.61 10.24 -23.55
N THR A 130 -4.06 8.99 -23.63
CA THR A 130 -5.46 8.67 -23.56
C THR A 130 -5.88 8.60 -22.10
N VAL A 131 -6.91 9.35 -21.76
CA VAL A 131 -7.60 9.33 -20.48
C VAL A 131 -8.84 8.49 -20.63
N GLN A 132 -9.00 7.49 -19.77
CA GLN A 132 -10.21 6.68 -19.73
C GLN A 132 -10.70 6.44 -18.31
N LEU A 133 -12.02 6.42 -18.15
CA LEU A 133 -12.66 6.06 -16.88
C LEU A 133 -12.63 4.53 -16.72
N ILE A 134 -12.09 4.06 -15.60
CA ILE A 134 -11.97 2.63 -15.30
C ILE A 134 -12.77 2.26 -14.07
N ARG A 135 -13.32 1.04 -14.08
CA ARG A 135 -13.95 0.47 -12.89
C ARG A 135 -12.90 0.12 -11.85
N PRO A 136 -13.12 0.45 -10.57
CA PRO A 136 -12.17 0.11 -9.51
C PRO A 136 -11.92 -1.40 -9.45
N ASP A 137 -12.91 -2.24 -9.79
CA ASP A 137 -12.80 -3.69 -9.83
C ASP A 137 -11.74 -4.21 -10.81
N GLN A 138 -11.53 -3.52 -11.94
CA GLN A 138 -10.53 -3.92 -12.93
C GLN A 138 -9.11 -3.74 -12.38
N VAL A 139 -8.92 -2.80 -11.44
CA VAL A 139 -7.63 -2.50 -10.81
C VAL A 139 -7.62 -2.72 -9.31
N ARG A 140 -8.38 -3.72 -8.89
CA ARG A 140 -8.34 -4.23 -7.53
C ARG A 140 -6.94 -4.73 -7.21
N THR A 141 -6.47 -4.40 -6.02
CA THR A 141 -5.22 -4.94 -5.47
C THR A 141 -5.51 -6.06 -4.48
N SER A 142 -4.69 -7.10 -4.46
CA SER A 142 -4.86 -8.22 -3.52
C SER A 142 -3.99 -8.07 -2.28
N ILE A 143 -2.72 -7.67 -2.45
CA ILE A 143 -1.77 -7.50 -1.35
C ILE A 143 -1.07 -6.14 -1.50
N VAL A 144 -1.04 -5.34 -0.44
CA VAL A 144 -0.26 -4.10 -0.40
C VAL A 144 0.72 -4.16 0.77
N THR A 145 2.00 -3.98 0.47
CA THR A 145 3.05 -3.89 1.49
C THR A 145 3.39 -2.43 1.74
N LEU A 146 3.18 -1.99 2.98
CA LEU A 146 3.49 -0.66 3.47
C LEU A 146 4.66 -0.75 4.44
N SER A 147 5.52 0.27 4.42
CA SER A 147 6.59 0.40 5.40
C SER A 147 6.51 1.71 6.16
N PHE A 148 6.94 1.68 7.41
CA PHE A 148 7.08 2.86 8.26
C PHE A 148 8.46 2.88 8.90
N ARG A 149 8.93 4.07 9.24
CA ARG A 149 10.27 4.29 9.77
C ARG A 149 10.21 5.32 10.89
N ASP A 150 10.99 5.07 11.94
CA ASP A 150 11.23 5.96 13.08
C ASP A 150 9.94 6.39 13.80
N GLN A 151 8.95 5.50 13.82
CA GLN A 151 7.67 5.66 14.52
C GLN A 151 7.20 4.32 15.07
N PHE A 152 6.52 4.34 16.20
CA PHE A 152 5.86 3.17 16.78
C PHE A 152 4.38 3.19 16.40
N LEU A 153 3.90 2.11 15.80
CA LEU A 153 2.49 1.91 15.47
C LEU A 153 1.97 0.72 16.26
N SER A 154 0.97 0.95 17.10
CA SER A 154 0.30 -0.13 17.84
C SER A 154 -0.63 -0.93 16.91
N ARG A 155 -1.08 -2.10 17.36
CA ARG A 155 -2.06 -2.91 16.60
C ARG A 155 -3.35 -2.14 16.32
N SER A 156 -3.78 -1.30 17.27
CA SER A 156 -4.95 -0.44 17.13
C SER A 156 -4.76 0.59 16.02
N ASP A 157 -3.57 1.18 15.91
CA ASP A 157 -3.24 2.15 14.85
C ASP A 157 -3.23 1.47 13.48
N LEU A 158 -2.60 0.30 13.39
CA LEU A 158 -2.58 -0.50 12.15
C LEU A 158 -3.99 -0.89 11.70
N PHE A 159 -4.86 -1.26 12.63
CA PHE A 159 -6.25 -1.59 12.32
C PHE A 159 -7.03 -0.38 11.79
N ARG A 160 -6.85 0.81 12.41
CA ARG A 160 -7.47 2.05 11.92
C ARG A 160 -6.94 2.45 10.54
N LEU A 161 -5.61 2.37 10.35
CA LEU A 161 -4.97 2.61 9.06
C LEU A 161 -5.53 1.70 7.97
N GLN A 162 -5.78 0.42 8.29
CA GLN A 162 -6.38 -0.49 7.34
C GLN A 162 -7.75 0.00 6.87
N GLY A 163 -8.61 0.44 7.78
CA GLY A 163 -9.91 1.03 7.42
C GLY A 163 -9.80 2.32 6.60
N LEU A 164 -8.86 3.21 6.95
CA LEU A 164 -8.65 4.49 6.24
C LEU A 164 -8.09 4.34 4.83
N LEU A 165 -7.37 3.24 4.56
CA LEU A 165 -6.77 2.98 3.25
C LEU A 165 -7.74 2.33 2.27
N VAL A 166 -8.79 1.65 2.74
CA VAL A 166 -9.86 1.16 1.87
C VAL A 166 -10.47 2.34 1.13
N GLY A 167 -10.65 2.24 -0.18
CA GLY A 167 -11.15 3.37 -0.96
C GLY A 167 -10.08 4.18 -1.68
N GLN A 168 -8.81 4.03 -1.28
CA GLN A 168 -7.70 4.84 -1.80
C GLN A 168 -7.03 4.17 -2.99
N CYS A 169 -6.56 4.98 -3.93
CA CYS A 169 -5.68 4.54 -5.01
C CYS A 169 -4.24 4.76 -4.55
N LEU A 170 -3.45 3.69 -4.54
CA LEU A 170 -2.06 3.72 -4.11
C LEU A 170 -1.12 3.40 -5.28
N TYR A 171 0.10 3.94 -5.24
CA TYR A 171 1.16 3.55 -6.16
C TYR A 171 2.48 3.24 -5.45
N GLN A 172 3.32 2.48 -6.13
CA GLN A 172 4.60 2.05 -5.61
C GLN A 172 5.51 3.26 -5.32
N GLY A 173 6.04 3.34 -4.11
CA GLY A 173 6.93 4.41 -3.68
C GLY A 173 6.22 5.62 -3.07
N GLN A 174 4.89 5.71 -3.17
CA GLN A 174 4.07 6.78 -2.59
C GLN A 174 4.32 6.94 -1.10
N SER A 175 4.45 8.19 -0.65
CA SER A 175 4.53 8.53 0.76
C SER A 175 3.18 9.05 1.24
N LEU A 176 2.60 8.39 2.23
CA LEU A 176 1.30 8.71 2.79
C LEU A 176 1.47 9.35 4.16
N PHE A 177 0.65 10.36 4.45
CA PHE A 177 0.54 10.97 5.76
C PHE A 177 -0.92 10.92 6.21
N ILE A 178 -1.22 10.01 7.13
CA ILE A 178 -2.59 9.74 7.60
C ILE A 178 -2.58 9.82 9.11
N ASP A 179 -3.40 10.71 9.68
CA ASP A 179 -3.58 10.85 11.14
C ASP A 179 -2.24 10.94 11.91
N GLY A 180 -1.30 11.75 11.39
CA GLY A 180 0.04 11.92 11.96
C GLY A 180 1.05 10.80 11.66
N MET A 181 0.62 9.72 11.03
CA MET A 181 1.45 8.55 10.72
C MET A 181 2.05 8.66 9.32
N ARG A 182 3.37 8.47 9.19
CA ARG A 182 4.06 8.43 7.90
C ARG A 182 4.24 7.00 7.43
N LEU A 183 3.71 6.69 6.25
CA LEU A 183 3.81 5.38 5.61
C LEU A 183 4.42 5.54 4.22
N ARG A 184 5.08 4.50 3.74
CA ARG A 184 5.58 4.43 2.36
C ARG A 184 5.17 3.12 1.72
N VAL A 185 4.54 3.19 0.55
CA VAL A 185 4.14 2.02 -0.24
C VAL A 185 5.39 1.36 -0.82
N LYS A 186 5.61 0.08 -0.50
CA LYS A 186 6.76 -0.70 -0.96
C LYS A 186 6.41 -1.55 -2.17
N GLU A 187 5.30 -2.25 -2.09
CA GLU A 187 4.90 -3.23 -3.09
C GLU A 187 3.38 -3.31 -3.17
N ILE A 188 2.87 -3.46 -4.37
CA ILE A 188 1.46 -3.64 -4.69
C ILE A 188 1.41 -4.89 -5.56
N CYS A 189 0.65 -5.88 -5.13
CA CYS A 189 0.49 -7.14 -5.84
C CYS A 189 -0.98 -7.45 -6.07
N ASP A 190 -1.28 -7.99 -7.24
CA ASP A 190 -2.57 -8.56 -7.54
C ASP A 190 -2.45 -10.08 -7.66
N GLU A 191 -3.33 -10.81 -6.98
CA GLU A 191 -3.35 -12.26 -6.92
C GLU A 191 -4.58 -12.73 -7.68
N ARG A 192 -4.38 -13.30 -8.87
CA ARG A 192 -5.45 -13.86 -9.71
C ARG A 192 -5.10 -15.30 -10.07
N GLU A 193 -6.04 -16.21 -9.84
CA GLU A 193 -5.92 -17.63 -10.23
C GLU A 193 -4.61 -18.31 -9.78
N GLY A 194 -4.10 -17.94 -8.60
CA GLY A 194 -2.86 -18.50 -8.04
C GLY A 194 -1.56 -17.86 -8.53
N TYR A 195 -1.63 -16.88 -9.45
CA TYR A 195 -0.49 -16.09 -9.87
C TYR A 195 -0.47 -14.73 -9.17
N VAL A 196 0.71 -14.34 -8.67
CA VAL A 196 0.94 -13.04 -8.02
C VAL A 196 1.68 -12.13 -9.00
N GLU A 197 0.99 -11.12 -9.49
CA GLU A 197 1.53 -10.11 -10.39
C GLU A 197 1.86 -8.83 -9.61
N ARG A 198 3.06 -8.27 -9.81
CA ARG A 198 3.43 -6.97 -9.26
C ARG A 198 2.83 -5.85 -10.11
N ARG A 199 2.12 -4.94 -9.45
CA ARG A 199 1.51 -3.75 -10.06
C ARG A 199 2.23 -2.49 -9.57
N LYS A 200 2.29 -1.47 -10.42
CA LYS A 200 2.83 -0.16 -10.03
C LYS A 200 1.80 0.69 -9.27
N CYS A 201 0.51 0.45 -9.50
CA CYS A 201 -0.60 1.17 -8.91
C CYS A 201 -1.79 0.24 -8.72
N GLY A 202 -2.71 0.63 -7.84
CA GLY A 202 -3.95 -0.10 -7.67
C GLY A 202 -4.81 0.46 -6.55
N VAL A 203 -6.06 0.01 -6.55
CA VAL A 203 -7.06 0.44 -5.59
C VAL A 203 -7.13 -0.55 -4.43
N VAL A 204 -7.17 -0.03 -3.21
CA VAL A 204 -7.32 -0.84 -2.00
C VAL A 204 -8.79 -1.15 -1.77
N PHE A 205 -9.09 -2.45 -1.80
CA PHE A 205 -10.42 -2.99 -1.53
C PHE A 205 -10.52 -3.53 -0.10
N PRO A 206 -11.74 -3.75 0.40
CA PRO A 206 -11.97 -4.31 1.74
C PRO A 206 -11.38 -5.71 1.90
N SER A 207 -11.34 -6.45 0.80
CA SER A 207 -10.75 -7.78 0.69
C SER A 207 -9.22 -7.77 0.60
N SER A 208 -8.61 -6.62 0.34
CA SER A 208 -7.16 -6.51 0.13
C SER A 208 -6.42 -6.72 1.45
N ARG A 209 -5.35 -7.51 1.39
CA ARG A 209 -4.50 -7.79 2.56
C ARG A 209 -3.41 -6.72 2.64
N LEU A 210 -3.39 -5.97 3.75
CA LEU A 210 -2.36 -4.97 4.01
C LEU A 210 -1.27 -5.56 4.91
N ALA A 211 -0.02 -5.52 4.43
CA ALA A 211 1.15 -5.96 5.18
C ALA A 211 1.97 -4.74 5.62
N PHE A 212 2.08 -4.51 6.93
CA PHE A 212 2.86 -3.40 7.48
C PHE A 212 4.25 -3.88 7.94
N ARG A 213 5.31 -3.17 7.53
CA ARG A 213 6.70 -3.49 7.85
C ARG A 213 7.41 -2.31 8.51
N SER A 214 8.02 -2.53 9.67
CA SER A 214 8.86 -1.52 10.31
C SER A 214 10.28 -1.56 9.75
N ASN A 215 10.76 -0.44 9.22
CA ASN A 215 12.16 -0.26 8.83
C ASN A 215 13.06 0.13 10.02
N SER A 216 12.48 0.30 11.22
CA SER A 216 13.19 0.62 12.47
C SER A 216 13.09 -0.51 13.50
N ALA A 217 12.84 -1.73 13.04
CA ALA A 217 12.76 -2.91 13.90
C ALA A 217 14.12 -3.17 14.58
N ARG A 218 14.07 -3.46 15.89
CA ARG A 218 15.22 -3.94 16.65
C ARG A 218 15.31 -5.45 16.47
N VAL A 219 16.47 -5.93 16.05
CA VAL A 219 16.74 -7.36 15.86
C VAL A 219 17.67 -7.81 16.98
N PHE A 220 17.26 -8.80 17.76
CA PHE A 220 18.09 -9.47 18.74
C PHE A 220 18.53 -10.81 18.15
N TRP A 221 19.84 -11.02 18.06
CA TRP A 221 20.41 -12.27 17.61
C TRP A 221 20.83 -13.07 18.83
N LEU A 222 20.30 -14.29 18.94
CA LEU A 222 20.73 -15.26 19.95
C LEU A 222 21.53 -16.32 19.22
N LEU A 223 22.79 -16.48 19.61
CA LEU A 223 23.67 -17.50 19.07
C LEU A 223 23.86 -18.57 20.14
N GLU A 224 23.39 -19.78 19.85
CA GLU A 224 23.68 -20.93 20.68
C GLU A 224 25.01 -21.54 20.23
N VAL A 225 25.92 -21.73 21.19
CA VAL A 225 27.21 -22.37 20.97
C VAL A 225 27.20 -23.71 21.69
N SER A 226 27.34 -24.79 20.92
CA SER A 226 27.42 -26.16 21.42
C SER A 226 28.77 -26.80 21.05
N LEU A 227 29.11 -27.91 21.72
CA LEU A 227 30.36 -28.64 21.49
C LEU A 227 30.48 -29.18 20.06
N GLU A 228 29.36 -29.47 19.39
CA GLU A 228 29.32 -29.95 17.99
C GLU A 228 29.85 -28.91 16.99
N LEU A 229 29.79 -27.62 17.33
CA LEU A 229 30.29 -26.53 16.50
C LEU A 229 31.83 -26.54 16.37
N SER A 230 32.51 -27.19 17.32
CA SER A 230 33.95 -27.41 17.34
C SER A 230 34.39 -28.68 16.58
N PHE A 231 33.43 -29.52 16.15
CA PHE A 231 33.70 -30.89 15.71
C PHE A 231 33.72 -31.08 14.19
N PHE A 232 33.94 -30.01 13.40
CA PHE A 232 34.03 -30.12 11.94
C PHE A 232 35.48 -30.00 11.42
N ASN A 233 35.99 -31.17 11.01
CA ASN A 233 37.03 -31.46 10.02
C ASN A 233 38.51 -31.15 10.36
N SER A 234 39.31 -32.22 10.50
CA SER A 234 40.73 -32.27 10.88
C SER A 234 41.74 -31.63 9.89
N SER A 235 41.31 -30.78 8.95
CA SER A 235 42.19 -30.23 7.90
C SER A 235 42.33 -28.71 7.94
N VAL A 236 41.34 -27.97 8.45
CA VAL A 236 41.40 -26.51 8.60
C VAL A 236 40.72 -26.18 9.92
N GLY A 237 41.51 -25.70 10.89
CA GLY A 237 41.16 -25.63 12.31
C GLY A 237 39.72 -25.16 12.61
N SER A 238 39.02 -25.92 13.44
CA SER A 238 37.60 -25.79 13.79
C SER A 238 37.19 -24.41 14.34
N LEU A 239 38.10 -23.61 14.90
CA LEU A 239 37.82 -22.23 15.33
C LEU A 239 37.62 -21.26 14.16
N LEU A 240 38.29 -21.49 13.03
CA LEU A 240 38.16 -20.66 11.83
C LEU A 240 36.80 -20.87 11.15
N PHE A 241 36.21 -22.07 11.25
CA PHE A 241 34.89 -22.33 10.68
C PHE A 241 33.80 -21.50 11.37
N PHE A 242 33.75 -21.52 12.70
CA PHE A 242 32.79 -20.70 13.45
C PHE A 242 32.95 -19.20 13.16
N LEU A 243 34.19 -18.70 13.21
CA LEU A 243 34.46 -17.29 12.94
C LEU A 243 34.12 -16.93 11.49
N CYS A 244 34.45 -17.78 10.52
CA CYS A 244 34.17 -17.55 9.11
C CYS A 244 32.66 -17.61 8.83
N THR A 245 31.92 -18.60 9.32
CA THR A 245 30.47 -18.69 9.11
C THR A 245 29.74 -17.50 9.73
N VAL A 246 30.07 -17.14 10.97
CA VAL A 246 29.41 -16.03 11.66
C VAL A 246 29.79 -14.69 11.01
N VAL A 247 31.06 -14.45 10.73
CA VAL A 247 31.52 -13.21 10.08
C VAL A 247 31.01 -13.10 8.65
N SER A 248 31.07 -14.17 7.85
CA SER A 248 30.54 -14.19 6.49
C SER A 248 29.02 -14.02 6.46
N PHE A 249 28.30 -14.60 7.41
CA PHE A 249 26.86 -14.40 7.54
C PHE A 249 26.51 -12.94 7.86
N PHE A 250 27.21 -12.31 8.82
CA PHE A 250 27.00 -10.91 9.14
C PHE A 250 27.45 -9.97 8.00
N ALA A 251 28.54 -10.28 7.30
CA ALA A 251 28.99 -9.52 6.13
C ALA A 251 27.98 -9.61 4.98
N LEU A 252 27.43 -10.80 4.71
CA LEU A 252 26.38 -11.01 3.71
C LEU A 252 25.10 -10.23 4.09
N LEU A 253 24.71 -10.24 5.36
CA LEU A 253 23.56 -9.47 5.84
C LEU A 253 23.77 -7.96 5.74
N GLN A 254 24.98 -7.46 6.03
CA GLN A 254 25.32 -6.05 5.83
C GLN A 254 25.28 -5.67 4.35
N TRP A 255 25.71 -6.58 3.47
CA TRP A 255 25.62 -6.40 2.02
C TRP A 255 24.17 -6.37 1.54
N LEU A 256 23.31 -7.30 2.00
CA LEU A 256 21.88 -7.37 1.66
C LEU A 256 21.06 -6.18 2.20
N ARG A 257 21.58 -5.45 3.19
CA ARG A 257 20.93 -4.29 3.79
C ARG A 257 21.22 -2.97 3.05
N ARG A 258 22.29 -2.91 2.24
CA ARG A 258 22.61 -1.76 1.39
C ARG A 258 21.73 -1.75 0.14
#